data_AF-A0A7L2KUI7-F1
#
_entry.id   AF-A0A7L2KUI7-F1
#
_cell.length_a   1.000
_cell.length_b   1.000
_cell.length_c   1.000
_cell.angle_alpha   90.00
_cell.angle_beta   90.00
_cell.angle_gamma   90.00
#
_symmetry.space_group_name_H-M   'P 1'
#
loop_
_entity.id
_entity.type
_entity.pdbx_description
1 polymer ?
#
loop_
_entity_poly.entity_id
_entity_poly.type
_entity_poly.pdbx_seq_one_letter_code
_entity_poly.pdbx_strand_id
1 'polypeptide(L)' 'TLMARLTKVCPINPRQRGFICAAGGSENLKLLQLLVKQVKKEHKELGIVFVDITKAFDTICHQHIIMDLMQ' A
#
# COMPACT_ATOMS: atom_id res chain seq x y z
N THR A 1 5.68 -10.80 -14.97
CA THR A 1 4.47 -10.78 -14.11
C THR A 1 3.72 -9.47 -14.33
N LEU A 2 2.45 -9.38 -13.92
CA LEU A 2 1.64 -8.15 -14.02
C LEU A 2 2.38 -6.94 -13.42
N MET A 3 3.02 -7.13 -12.27
CA MET A 3 3.74 -6.05 -11.60
C MET A 3 4.98 -5.57 -12.33
N ALA A 4 5.76 -6.48 -12.94
CA ALA A 4 6.89 -6.07 -13.79
C ALA A 4 6.45 -5.26 -15.02
N ARG A 5 5.21 -5.41 -15.49
CA ARG A 5 4.64 -4.58 -16.55
C ARG A 5 4.16 -3.24 -15.99
N LEU A 6 3.49 -3.25 -14.85
CA LEU A 6 3.00 -2.04 -14.19
C LEU A 6 4.14 -1.09 -13.79
N THR A 7 5.25 -1.59 -13.26
CA THR A 7 6.41 -0.75 -12.87
C THR A 7 7.04 0.01 -14.06
N LYS A 8 6.82 -0.45 -15.30
CA LYS A 8 7.38 0.22 -16.50
C LYS A 8 6.59 1.47 -16.91
N VAL A 9 5.31 1.51 -16.58
CA VAL A 9 4.36 2.54 -17.02
C VAL A 9 3.93 3.44 -15.85
N CYS A 10 3.87 2.87 -14.64
CA CYS A 10 3.44 3.56 -13.43
C CYS A 10 4.52 3.40 -12.34
N PRO A 11 5.17 4.49 -11.88
CA PRO A 11 6.13 4.41 -10.80
C PRO A 11 5.43 3.97 -9.50
N ILE A 12 5.85 2.83 -8.98
CA ILE A 12 5.25 2.27 -7.76
C ILE A 12 5.66 3.11 -6.55
N ASN A 13 4.68 3.42 -5.69
CA ASN A 13 4.95 4.11 -4.43
C ASN A 13 5.97 3.30 -3.59
N PRO A 14 7.07 3.90 -3.11
CA PRO A 14 8.09 3.19 -2.31
C PRO A 14 7.56 2.52 -1.03
N ARG A 15 6.40 2.95 -0.53
CA ARG A 15 5.72 2.37 0.64
C ARG A 15 4.66 1.33 0.29
N GLN A 16 4.37 1.09 -0.99
CA GLN A 16 3.50 0.00 -1.39
C GLN A 16 4.15 -1.32 -1.00
N ARG A 17 3.40 -2.18 -0.32
CA ARG A 17 3.84 -3.54 0.05
C ARG A 17 3.02 -4.64 -0.62
N GLY A 18 1.90 -4.27 -1.23
CA GLY A 18 1.07 -5.18 -2.02
C GLY A 18 1.67 -5.42 -3.41
N PHE A 19 1.66 -6.68 -3.84
CA PHE A 19 2.05 -7.16 -5.17
C PHE A 19 3.51 -6.86 -5.60
N ILE A 20 4.34 -6.25 -4.76
CA ILE A 20 5.77 -6.04 -5.06
C ILE A 20 6.64 -7.22 -4.59
N CYS A 21 7.81 -7.39 -5.24
CA CYS A 21 8.81 -8.37 -4.82
C CYS A 21 9.66 -7.83 -3.66
N ALA A 22 9.04 -7.68 -2.49
CA ALA A 22 9.70 -7.23 -1.26
C ALA A 22 9.12 -7.94 -0.03
N ALA A 23 9.63 -7.61 1.16
CA ALA A 23 8.98 -7.99 2.42
C ALA A 23 7.56 -7.41 2.40
N GLY A 24 6.54 -8.27 2.24
CA GLY A 24 5.15 -7.85 2.04
C GLY A 24 4.53 -7.24 3.29
N GLY A 25 3.37 -7.76 3.71
CA GLY A 25 2.65 -7.23 4.87
C GLY A 25 3.40 -7.33 6.22
N SER A 26 4.45 -8.14 6.31
CA SER A 26 5.22 -8.35 7.55
C SER A 26 5.93 -7.09 8.03
N GLU A 27 6.40 -6.23 7.12
CA GLU A 27 7.04 -4.96 7.48
C GLU A 27 6.02 -3.99 8.10
N ASN A 28 4.83 -3.88 7.51
CA ASN A 28 3.75 -3.05 8.05
C ASN A 28 3.36 -3.51 9.46
N LEU A 29 3.27 -4.83 9.67
CA LEU A 29 2.98 -5.39 10.99
C LEU A 29 4.08 -5.05 12.00
N LYS A 30 5.35 -5.19 11.60
CA LYS A 30 6.48 -4.87 12.48
C LYS A 30 6.50 -3.39 12.85
N LEU A 31 6.25 -2.50 11.89
CA LEU A 31 6.16 -1.06 12.10
C LEU A 31 5.04 -0.73 13.08
N LEU A 32 3.84 -1.30 12.87
CA LEU A 32 2.71 -1.10 13.77
C LEU A 32 3.02 -1.56 15.20
N GLN A 33 3.66 -2.73 15.36
CA GLN A 33 4.08 -3.22 16.67
C GLN A 33 5.06 -2.26 17.37
N LEU A 34 6.00 -1.67 16.63
CA LEU A 34 6.96 -0.71 17.17
C LEU A 34 6.27 0.59 17.59
N LEU A 35 5.35 1.11 16.77
CA LEU A 35 4.56 2.30 17.09
C LEU A 35 3.75 2.09 18.38
N VAL A 36 3.05 0.97 18.49
CA VAL A 36 2.27 0.63 19.70
C VAL A 36 3.18 0.53 20.93
N LYS A 37 4.36 -0.10 20.81
CA LYS A 37 5.32 -0.20 21.92
C LYS A 37 5.83 1.18 22.35
N GLN A 38 6.16 2.05 21.39
CA GLN A 38 6.68 3.38 21.67
C GLN A 38 5.64 4.25 22.38
N VAL A 39 4.41 4.27 21.87
CA VAL A 39 3.32 5.08 22.42
C VAL A 39 2.98 4.64 23.85
N LYS A 40 2.99 3.32 24.11
CA LYS A 40 2.85 2.76 25.47
C LYS A 40 3.96 3.21 26.41
N LYS A 41 5.21 3.23 25.94
CA LYS A 41 6.37 3.69 26.73
C LYS A 41 6.28 5.19 27.04
N GLU A 42 5.76 5.98 26.12
CA GLU A 42 5.66 7.44 26.26
C GLU A 42 4.36 7.92 26.93
N HIS A 43 3.45 7.00 27.30
CA HIS A 43 2.13 7.33 27.84
C HIS A 43 1.33 8.30 26.95
N LYS A 44 1.42 8.13 25.63
CA LYS A 44 0.69 8.91 24.64
C LYS A 44 -0.49 8.10 24.07
N GLU A 45 -1.31 8.77 23.27
CA GLU A 45 -2.39 8.14 22.51
C GLU A 45 -1.94 7.86 21.07
N LEU A 46 -2.48 6.78 20.47
CA LEU A 46 -2.26 6.42 19.08
C LEU A 46 -3.61 6.10 18.43
N GLY A 47 -4.01 6.90 17.44
CA GLY A 47 -5.12 6.59 16.55
C GLY A 47 -4.66 5.74 15.37
N ILE A 48 -5.38 4.66 15.07
CA ILE A 48 -5.13 3.82 13.89
C ILE A 48 -6.44 3.72 13.11
N VAL A 49 -6.38 4.02 11.81
CA VAL A 49 -7.53 3.89 10.90
C VAL A 49 -7.22 2.81 9.88
N PHE A 50 -8.09 1.82 9.79
CA PHE A 50 -8.05 0.81 8.74
C PHE A 50 -9.00 1.25 7.62
N VAL A 51 -8.48 1.38 6.41
CA VAL A 51 -9.23 1.76 5.21
C VAL A 51 -9.23 0.58 4.26
N ASP A 52 -10.41 0.21 3.76
CA ASP A 52 -10.59 -0.80 2.72
C ASP A 52 -11.39 -0.21 1.56
N ILE A 53 -11.07 -0.62 0.34
CA ILE A 53 -11.73 -0.14 -0.88
C ILE A 53 -12.58 -1.27 -1.44
N THR A 54 -13.91 -1.09 -1.37
CA THR A 54 -14.85 -2.07 -1.92
C THR A 54 -14.67 -2.24 -3.42
N LYS A 55 -14.57 -3.49 -3.89
CA LYS A 55 -14.44 -3.84 -5.31
C LYS A 55 -13.32 -3.07 -6.03
N ALA A 56 -12.17 -2.92 -5.37
CA ALA A 56 -11.05 -2.10 -5.85
C ALA A 56 -10.61 -2.35 -7.29
N PHE A 57 -10.85 -3.54 -7.86
CA PHE A 57 -10.56 -3.83 -9.27
C PHE A 57 -11.75 -3.55 -10.21
N ASP A 58 -12.98 -3.75 -9.76
CA ASP A 58 -14.18 -3.55 -10.60
C ASP A 58 -14.58 -2.06 -10.67
N THR A 59 -14.22 -1.26 -9.68
CA THR A 59 -14.59 0.16 -9.61
C THR A 59 -13.63 1.08 -10.37
N ILE A 60 -12.58 0.53 -10.99
CA ILE A 60 -11.62 1.34 -11.75
C ILE A 60 -12.22 1.64 -13.14
N CYS A 61 -12.38 2.92 -13.45
CA CYS A 61 -12.78 3.34 -14.80
C CYS A 61 -11.72 2.95 -15.83
N HIS A 62 -12.13 2.31 -16.93
CA HIS A 62 -11.26 1.93 -18.04
C HIS A 62 -10.46 3.11 -18.61
N GLN A 63 -11.02 4.32 -18.58
CA GLN A 63 -10.33 5.53 -19.02
C GLN A 63 -9.09 5.81 -18.16
N HIS A 64 -9.16 5.62 -16.84
CA HIS A 64 -8.02 5.83 -15.94
C HIS A 64 -6.90 4.83 -16.22
N ILE A 65 -7.25 3.58 -16.52
CA ILE A 65 -6.27 2.54 -16.88
C ILE A 65 -5.58 2.90 -18.20
N ILE A 66 -6.35 3.29 -19.21
CA ILE A 66 -5.80 3.64 -20.53
C ILE A 66 -4.88 4.86 -20.43
N MET A 67 -5.27 5.89 -19.67
CA MET A 67 -4.43 7.08 -19.46
C MET A 67 -3.07 6.75 -18.85
N ASP A 68 -3.03 5.86 -17.86
CA ASP A 68 -1.80 5.45 -17.18
C ASP A 68 -0.93 4.50 -18.04
N LEU A 69 -1.54 3.74 -18.96
CA LEU A 69 -0.83 2.84 -19.87
C LEU A 69 -0.28 3.52 -21.13
N MET A 70 -0.77 4.71 -21.50
CA MET A 70 -0.36 5.45 -22.70
C MET A 70 0.67 6.57 -22.45
N GLN A 71 1.19 6.69 -21.22
CA GLN A 71 2.34 7.54 -20.89
C GLN A 71 3.67 6.85 -21.27
#